data_AF-A0A7S1I0K0-F1
#
_entry.id   AF-A0A7S1I0K0-F1
#
_cell.length_a   1.000
_cell.length_b   1.000
_cell.length_c   1.000
_cell.angle_alpha   90.00
_cell.angle_beta   90.00
_cell.angle_gamma   90.00
#
_symmetry.space_group_name_H-M   'P 1'
#
loop_
_entity.id
_entity.type
_entity.pdbx_description
1 polymer ?
#
loop_
_entity_poly.entity_id
_entity_poly.type
_entity_poly.pdbx_seq_one_letter_code
_entity_poly.pdbx_strand_id
1 'polypeptide(L)'
;DDGGEEEDTAPKVFATRSSGTAPQAPLAGPSPAKPKPKPNPRAQGSFRFQPTLASSKGPTTMQKTVENWKQYVEEDKEVARELEESRKSIARYTERQKFLQAVDIRTWEQEVELKSIIREKARLKDMASGGGG
;
A
#
# COMPACT_ATOMS: atom_id res chain seq x y z
N ASP A 1 -35.38 42.05 19.62
CA ASP A 1 -34.51 41.87 18.44
C ASP A 1 -33.15 41.39 18.94
N ASP A 2 -32.92 40.11 19.19
CA ASP A 2 -33.20 38.86 18.45
C ASP A 2 -32.18 38.57 17.31
N GLY A 3 -31.53 37.39 17.42
CA GLY A 3 -30.69 36.73 16.41
C GLY A 3 -29.22 37.20 16.32
N GLY A 4 -28.17 36.43 16.63
CA GLY A 4 -28.07 35.00 16.88
C GLY A 4 -27.92 34.18 15.59
N GLU A 5 -26.81 34.31 14.86
CA GLU A 5 -26.44 33.35 13.81
C GLU A 5 -24.95 32.98 13.93
N GLU A 6 -24.72 31.81 14.50
CA GLU A 6 -23.48 31.06 14.47
C GLU A 6 -23.40 30.35 13.11
N GLU A 7 -22.47 30.75 12.23
CA GLU A 7 -22.21 29.98 11.00
C GLU A 7 -21.30 28.79 11.30
N ASP A 8 -21.97 27.70 11.65
CA ASP A 8 -21.47 26.34 11.83
C ASP A 8 -21.02 25.75 10.48
N THR A 9 -19.76 25.98 10.08
CA THR A 9 -19.21 25.42 8.82
C THR A 9 -18.59 24.05 9.06
N ALA A 10 -19.44 23.03 9.19
CA ALA A 10 -19.07 21.63 9.23
C ALA A 10 -18.50 21.11 7.87
N PRO A 11 -17.75 20.00 7.86
CA PRO A 11 -16.75 19.71 6.83
C PRO A 11 -17.31 19.17 5.52
N LYS A 12 -16.62 19.49 4.42
CA LYS A 12 -16.91 19.06 3.06
C LYS A 12 -16.61 17.56 2.89
N VAL A 13 -17.60 16.72 3.20
CA VAL A 13 -17.62 15.29 2.87
C VAL A 13 -17.82 15.10 1.37
N PHE A 14 -16.77 14.73 0.65
CA PHE A 14 -16.91 14.21 -0.72
C PHE A 14 -17.18 12.71 -0.65
N ALA A 15 -18.46 12.35 -0.71
CA ALA A 15 -18.91 10.98 -0.87
C ALA A 15 -18.90 10.57 -2.36
N THR A 16 -18.19 9.48 -2.62
CA THR A 16 -18.57 8.36 -3.50
C THR A 16 -19.06 8.65 -4.92
N ARG A 17 -18.18 8.43 -5.89
CA ARG A 17 -18.47 7.77 -7.18
C ARG A 17 -17.28 6.89 -7.51
N SER A 18 -17.38 5.73 -8.14
CA SER A 18 -18.44 4.78 -8.44
C SER A 18 -17.63 3.59 -8.95
N SER A 19 -17.87 2.41 -8.39
CA SER A 19 -17.27 1.13 -8.79
C SER A 19 -17.38 0.93 -10.31
N GLY A 20 -16.25 1.01 -11.00
CA GLY A 20 -16.10 0.53 -12.37
C GLY A 20 -15.93 -1.00 -12.34
N THR A 21 -17.03 -1.71 -12.15
CA THR A 21 -17.08 -3.18 -12.27
C THR A 21 -17.01 -3.54 -13.75
N ALA A 22 -15.93 -4.20 -14.16
CA ALA A 22 -15.80 -4.80 -15.49
C ALA A 22 -16.90 -5.88 -15.70
N PRO A 23 -17.58 -5.93 -16.85
CA PRO A 23 -18.55 -6.99 -17.09
C PRO A 23 -17.83 -8.34 -17.35
N GLN A 24 -18.02 -9.29 -16.44
CA GLN A 24 -17.78 -10.72 -16.66
C GLN A 24 -18.87 -11.31 -17.57
N ALA A 25 -18.49 -12.37 -18.30
CA ALA A 25 -19.29 -13.11 -19.28
C ALA A 25 -20.54 -13.80 -18.71
N PRO A 26 -21.57 -14.10 -19.54
CA PRO A 26 -22.49 -15.19 -19.26
C PRO A 26 -21.99 -16.52 -19.85
N LEU A 27 -21.68 -17.47 -18.96
CA LEU A 27 -21.60 -18.90 -19.24
C LEU A 27 -23.02 -19.47 -19.45
N ALA A 28 -23.29 -20.01 -20.63
CA ALA A 28 -24.39 -20.93 -20.92
C ALA A 28 -23.95 -21.74 -22.16
N GLY A 29 -23.98 -23.05 -22.27
CA GLY A 29 -24.31 -24.23 -21.47
C GLY A 29 -23.95 -25.44 -22.37
N PRO A 30 -23.96 -26.70 -21.89
CA PRO A 30 -23.53 -27.84 -22.70
C PRO A 30 -24.54 -28.13 -23.82
N SER A 31 -24.10 -28.06 -25.08
CA SER A 31 -24.93 -28.46 -26.22
C SER A 31 -24.99 -29.99 -26.35
N PRO A 32 -26.18 -30.58 -26.55
CA PRO A 32 -26.40 -32.02 -26.44
C PRO A 32 -25.76 -32.80 -27.60
N ALA A 33 -25.23 -33.97 -27.25
CA ALA A 33 -24.61 -34.94 -28.15
C ALA A 33 -25.51 -35.30 -29.34
N LYS A 34 -24.93 -35.32 -30.55
CA LYS A 34 -25.47 -36.08 -31.68
C LYS A 34 -24.71 -37.41 -31.83
N PRO A 35 -25.41 -38.50 -32.17
CA PRO A 35 -24.91 -39.87 -32.02
C PRO A 35 -23.81 -40.23 -33.01
N LYS A 36 -22.86 -41.06 -32.55
CA LYS A 36 -21.77 -41.65 -33.34
C LYS A 36 -22.31 -42.58 -34.44
N PRO A 37 -21.78 -42.55 -35.68
CA PRO A 37 -21.85 -43.68 -36.59
C PRO A 37 -20.81 -44.75 -36.20
N LYS A 38 -21.22 -46.01 -36.24
CA LYS A 38 -20.47 -47.24 -35.89
C LYS A 38 -19.23 -47.48 -36.78
N PRO A 39 -18.27 -48.33 -36.34
CA PRO A 39 -16.97 -48.50 -36.99
C PRO A 39 -17.10 -49.34 -38.26
N ASN A 40 -16.38 -48.97 -39.32
CA ASN A 40 -16.22 -49.80 -40.50
C ASN A 40 -14.80 -50.39 -40.51
N PRO A 41 -14.60 -51.71 -40.42
CA PRO A 41 -13.27 -52.31 -40.31
C PRO A 41 -12.79 -52.73 -41.70
N ARG A 42 -12.12 -51.84 -42.46
CA ARG A 42 -11.30 -52.31 -43.60
C ARG A 42 -10.38 -51.23 -44.16
N ALA A 43 -9.11 -51.29 -43.78
CA ALA A 43 -7.99 -51.09 -44.70
C ALA A 43 -6.70 -51.47 -43.95
N GLN A 44 -6.18 -52.65 -44.25
CA GLN A 44 -4.77 -52.94 -44.05
C GLN A 44 -3.97 -51.97 -44.92
N GLY A 45 -3.15 -51.15 -44.29
CA GLY A 45 -2.22 -50.24 -44.95
C GLY A 45 -1.00 -50.10 -44.07
N SER A 46 0.03 -50.87 -44.39
CA SER A 46 1.36 -50.77 -43.82
C SER A 46 1.86 -49.32 -43.84
N PHE A 47 2.08 -48.72 -42.67
CA PHE A 47 2.89 -47.51 -42.55
C PHE A 47 3.94 -47.73 -41.46
N ARG A 48 5.00 -48.41 -41.85
CA ARG A 48 6.27 -48.38 -41.13
C ARG A 48 6.95 -47.07 -41.54
N PHE A 49 7.05 -46.07 -40.67
CA PHE A 49 8.19 -45.13 -40.65
C PHE A 49 8.20 -44.28 -39.36
N GLN A 50 9.20 -44.57 -38.54
CA GLN A 50 10.01 -43.74 -37.62
C GLN A 50 9.40 -43.03 -36.38
N PRO A 51 10.05 -43.18 -35.19
CA PRO A 51 9.82 -42.28 -34.09
C PRO A 51 10.38 -40.92 -34.49
N THR A 52 9.52 -39.92 -34.64
CA THR A 52 9.97 -38.54 -34.81
C THR A 52 10.62 -38.09 -33.49
N LEU A 53 11.93 -38.25 -33.44
CA LEU A 53 12.84 -37.42 -32.65
C LEU A 53 12.71 -35.97 -33.17
N ALA A 54 11.59 -35.34 -32.84
CA ALA A 54 11.39 -33.90 -32.96
C ALA A 54 11.26 -33.35 -31.55
N SER A 55 12.36 -33.44 -30.80
CA SER A 55 12.58 -32.66 -29.59
C SER A 55 12.88 -31.21 -29.98
N SER A 56 11.86 -30.51 -30.50
CA SER A 56 11.82 -29.05 -30.62
C SER A 56 10.54 -28.47 -30.02
N LYS A 57 9.90 -29.22 -29.12
CA LYS A 57 8.70 -28.77 -28.42
C LYS A 57 9.15 -27.78 -27.35
N GLY A 58 8.83 -26.51 -27.55
CA GLY A 58 8.97 -25.48 -26.53
C GLY A 58 8.34 -25.91 -25.20
N PRO A 59 8.65 -25.21 -24.09
CA PRO A 59 8.27 -25.66 -22.76
C PRO A 59 6.78 -25.98 -22.70
N THR A 60 6.49 -27.18 -22.23
CA THR A 60 5.11 -27.65 -22.05
C THR A 60 4.39 -26.71 -21.08
N THR A 61 3.06 -26.60 -21.19
CA THR A 61 2.26 -25.74 -20.29
C THR A 61 2.62 -25.98 -18.81
N MET A 62 2.85 -27.23 -18.41
CA MET A 62 3.25 -27.60 -17.06
C MET A 62 4.64 -27.04 -16.65
N GLN A 63 5.63 -27.04 -17.55
CA GLN A 63 6.94 -26.45 -17.29
C GLN A 63 6.83 -24.94 -17.07
N LYS A 64 6.04 -24.25 -17.90
CA LYS A 64 5.78 -22.80 -17.73
C LYS A 64 5.10 -22.50 -16.41
N THR A 65 4.13 -23.33 -15.98
CA THR A 65 3.46 -23.15 -14.70
C THR A 65 4.43 -23.31 -13.53
N VAL A 66 5.36 -24.28 -13.59
CA VAL A 66 6.39 -24.46 -12.54
C VAL A 66 7.35 -23.28 -12.50
N GLU A 67 7.78 -22.76 -13.65
CA GLU A 67 8.63 -21.57 -13.72
C GLU A 67 7.92 -20.34 -13.16
N ASN A 68 6.66 -20.10 -13.53
CA ASN A 68 5.86 -19.01 -12.99
C ASN A 68 5.68 -19.10 -11.47
N TRP A 69 5.46 -20.30 -10.92
CA TRP A 69 5.37 -20.49 -9.47
C TRP A 69 6.68 -20.20 -8.75
N LYS A 70 7.82 -20.61 -9.33
CA LYS A 70 9.14 -20.29 -8.78
C LYS A 70 9.39 -18.78 -8.78
N GLN A 71 9.04 -18.11 -9.87
CA GLN A 71 9.16 -16.66 -9.97
C GLN A 71 8.27 -15.96 -8.94
N TYR A 72 7.01 -16.37 -8.80
CA TYR A 72 6.09 -15.81 -7.82
C TYR A 72 6.61 -15.96 -6.38
N VAL A 73 7.15 -17.14 -6.03
CA VAL A 73 7.73 -17.36 -4.69
C VAL A 73 8.92 -16.44 -4.43
N GLU A 74 9.72 -16.13 -5.46
CA GLU A 74 10.87 -15.24 -5.29
C GLU A 74 10.43 -13.77 -5.21
N GLU A 75 9.45 -13.36 -6.01
CA GLU A 75 8.83 -12.04 -5.93
C GLU A 75 8.17 -11.80 -4.56
N ASP A 76 7.49 -12.81 -4.00
CA ASP A 76 6.85 -12.72 -2.68
C ASP A 76 7.87 -12.49 -1.56
N LYS A 77 9.03 -13.18 -1.61
CA LYS A 77 10.13 -12.94 -0.65
C LYS A 77 10.69 -11.53 -0.76
N GLU A 78 10.86 -11.03 -1.98
CA GLU A 78 11.39 -9.69 -2.21
C GLU A 78 10.41 -8.61 -1.72
N VAL A 79 9.12 -8.77 -2.00
CA VAL A 79 8.06 -7.89 -1.46
C VAL A 79 8.04 -7.93 0.07
N ALA A 80 8.18 -9.12 0.68
CA ALA A 80 8.26 -9.24 2.13
C ALA A 80 9.48 -8.50 2.71
N ARG A 81 10.64 -8.56 2.02
CA ARG A 81 11.86 -7.85 2.40
C ARG A 81 11.69 -6.33 2.31
N GLU A 82 11.13 -5.83 1.21
CA GLU A 82 10.85 -4.40 1.02
C GLU A 82 9.87 -3.86 2.05
N LEU A 83 8.80 -4.62 2.36
CA LEU A 83 7.83 -4.25 3.39
C LEU A 83 8.48 -4.12 4.77
N GLU A 84 9.36 -5.06 5.12
CA GLU A 84 10.08 -5.04 6.39
C GLU A 84 11.06 -3.86 6.48
N GLU A 85 11.77 -3.56 5.39
CA GLU A 85 12.66 -2.40 5.32
C GLU A 85 11.89 -1.08 5.42
N SER A 86 10.75 -0.97 4.74
CA SER A 86 9.84 0.16 4.85
C SER A 86 9.33 0.36 6.27
N ARG A 87 8.89 -0.72 6.94
CA ARG A 87 8.46 -0.67 8.36
C ARG A 87 9.58 -0.16 9.28
N LYS A 88 10.79 -0.67 9.11
CA LYS A 88 11.96 -0.21 9.88
C LYS A 88 12.30 1.26 9.61
N SER A 89 12.13 1.71 8.38
CA SER A 89 12.33 3.11 8.00
C SER A 89 11.31 4.02 8.68
N ILE A 90 10.04 3.65 8.65
CA ILE A 90 8.94 4.40 9.30
C ILE A 90 9.14 4.47 10.81
N ALA A 91 9.57 3.36 11.45
CA ALA A 91 9.86 3.34 12.87
C ALA A 91 10.97 4.34 13.24
N ARG A 92 12.09 4.34 12.50
CA ARG A 92 13.20 5.28 12.69
C ARG A 92 12.79 6.74 12.44
N TYR A 93 11.98 6.98 11.42
CA TYR A 93 11.44 8.31 11.14
C TYR A 93 10.57 8.81 12.30
N THR A 94 9.66 7.96 12.80
CA THR A 94 8.76 8.31 13.90
C THR A 94 9.53 8.61 15.18
N GLU A 95 10.55 7.81 15.50
CA GLU A 95 11.43 8.03 16.64
C GLU A 95 12.17 9.38 16.53
N ARG A 96 12.70 9.69 15.34
CA ARG A 96 13.34 10.99 15.08
C ARG A 96 12.37 12.16 15.26
N GLN A 97 11.13 12.03 14.78
CA GLN A 97 10.11 13.09 14.94
C GLN A 97 9.80 13.33 16.42
N LYS A 98 9.65 12.26 17.22
CA LYS A 98 9.45 12.39 18.68
C LYS A 98 10.62 13.10 19.36
N PHE A 99 11.85 12.76 18.96
CA PHE A 99 13.04 13.42 19.49
C PHE A 99 13.06 14.91 19.15
N LEU A 100 12.82 15.27 17.89
CA LEU A 100 12.78 16.67 17.46
C LEU A 100 11.69 17.46 18.19
N GLN A 101 10.50 16.88 18.32
CA GLN A 101 9.41 17.49 19.08
C GLN A 101 9.80 17.73 20.55
N ALA A 102 10.49 16.79 21.19
CA ALA A 102 10.96 16.96 22.57
C ALA A 102 12.02 18.06 22.69
N VAL A 103 12.90 18.20 21.70
CA VAL A 103 13.88 19.29 21.62
C VAL A 103 13.20 20.64 21.44
N ASP A 104 12.20 20.73 20.56
CA ASP A 104 11.45 21.96 20.32
C ASP A 104 10.72 22.41 21.59
N ILE A 105 10.05 21.49 22.29
CA ILE A 105 9.38 21.78 23.57
C ILE A 105 10.37 22.31 24.60
N ARG A 106 11.50 21.61 24.80
CA ARG A 106 12.53 22.04 25.76
C ARG A 106 13.09 23.42 25.42
N THR A 107 13.31 23.68 24.14
CA THR A 107 13.85 24.97 23.68
C THR A 107 12.86 26.09 23.97
N TRP A 108 11.58 25.85 23.71
CA TRP A 108 10.52 26.80 24.05
C TRP A 108 10.40 27.05 25.56
N GLU A 109 10.46 26.00 26.38
CA GLU A 109 10.47 26.12 27.85
C GLU A 109 11.63 27.00 28.34
N GLN A 110 12.83 26.78 27.80
CA GLN A 110 14.01 27.60 28.13
C GLN A 110 13.82 29.07 27.72
N GLU A 111 13.25 29.34 26.55
CA GLU A 111 12.94 30.71 26.14
C GLU A 111 11.93 31.39 27.07
N VAL A 112 10.89 30.66 27.48
CA VAL A 112 9.87 31.16 28.41
C VAL A 112 10.49 31.48 29.76
N GLU A 113 11.33 30.58 30.29
CA GLU A 113 12.06 30.78 31.53
C GLU A 113 12.99 31.99 31.46
N LEU A 114 13.80 32.11 30.40
CA LEU A 114 14.68 33.25 30.18
C LEU A 114 13.89 34.57 30.13
N LYS A 115 12.77 34.62 29.40
CA LYS A 115 11.89 35.79 29.36
C LYS A 115 11.34 36.14 30.74
N SER A 116 10.99 35.13 31.55
CA SER A 116 10.54 35.34 32.92
C SER A 116 11.63 35.94 33.82
N ILE A 117 12.84 35.36 33.77
CA ILE A 117 14.00 35.85 34.52
C ILE A 117 14.33 37.30 34.14
N ILE A 118 14.28 37.63 32.85
CA ILE A 118 14.53 39.00 32.37
C ILE A 118 13.50 39.97 32.97
N ARG A 119 12.21 39.62 32.96
CA ARG A 119 11.15 40.45 33.55
C ARG A 119 11.34 40.65 35.05
N GLU A 120 11.62 39.58 35.80
CA GLU A 120 11.82 39.71 37.25
C GLU A 120 13.07 40.51 37.57
N LYS A 121 14.15 40.35 36.81
CA LYS A 121 15.35 41.18 36.95
C LYS A 121 15.07 42.66 36.70
N ALA A 122 14.23 42.99 35.72
CA ALA A 122 13.79 44.36 35.49
C ALA A 122 12.99 44.90 36.69
N ARG A 123 12.03 44.12 37.19
CA ARG A 123 11.21 44.48 38.37
C ARG A 123 12.07 44.75 39.61
N LEU A 124 13.03 43.86 39.89
CA LEU A 124 13.95 44.02 41.03
C LEU A 124 14.86 45.23 40.86
N LYS A 125 15.32 45.51 39.63
CA LYS A 125 16.10 46.71 39.34
C LYS A 125 15.29 47.97 39.63
N ASP A 126 14.04 48.04 39.19
CA ASP A 126 13.17 49.19 39.42
C ASP A 126 12.91 49.43 40.92
N MET A 127 12.68 48.36 41.69
CA MET A 127 12.55 48.43 43.14
C MET A 127 13.84 48.90 43.83
N ALA A 128 15.01 48.45 43.36
CA ALA A 128 16.30 48.84 43.92
C ALA A 128 16.71 50.28 43.56
N SER A 129 16.26 50.80 42.42
CA SER A 129 16.51 52.20 42.01
C SER A 129 15.63 53.24 42.71
N GLY A 130 14.81 52.82 43.69
CA GLY A 130 14.04 53.74 44.51
C GLY A 130 12.77 54.21 43.81
N GLY A 131 11.71 53.41 43.87
CA GLY A 131 10.34 53.90 43.82
C GLY A 131 10.05 54.81 45.02
N GLY A 132 10.76 55.93 45.08
CA GLY A 132 10.47 57.10 45.90
C GLY A 132 9.84 58.14 44.99
N GLY A 133 8.52 58.07 44.88
CA GLY A 133 7.64 59.14 44.45
C GLY A 133 6.59 59.31 45.51
#